data_AF-R7XUR0-F1
#
_entry.id   AF-R7XUR0-F1
#
_cell.length_a   1.000
_cell.length_b   1.000
_cell.length_c   1.000
_cell.angle_alpha   90.00
_cell.angle_beta   90.00
_cell.angle_gamma   90.00
#
_symmetry.space_group_name_H-M   'P 1'
#
loop_
_entity.id
_entity.type
_entity.pdbx_description
1 polymer ?
#
loop_
_entity_poly.entity_id
_entity_poly.type
_entity_poly.pdbx_seq_one_letter_code
_entity_poly.pdbx_strand_id
1 'polypeptide(L)'
;MVWNPFGKARDRELEALDRWRTARKLAGADLTDLEEQLAGEPAGHAASHHHSLALEIHERAREALRSSTTAEDVFTVEPLLVDARYHLAAARALSAGEPVPERREPCFFDPCHGPSTTDELWSPPVGDSRRVSVCSLDAERLSTGTEPLTRMIRVGDRYVPVHEVGGYRGVLEHHHSLFQDEAASHNGKKGIGSRHVRRPGRSLGQSHSLGINDSARFGD
;
A
#
# COMPACT_ATOMS: atom_id res chain seq x y z
N MET A 1 -34.80 -7.75 20.09
CA MET A 1 -33.80 -6.94 19.35
C MET A 1 -34.26 -6.81 17.91
N VAL A 2 -34.64 -5.62 17.47
CA VAL A 2 -35.09 -5.38 16.09
C VAL A 2 -33.86 -5.03 15.25
N TRP A 3 -33.48 -5.93 14.34
CA TRP A 3 -32.42 -5.71 13.35
C TRP A 3 -32.91 -4.71 12.30
N ASN A 4 -32.29 -3.53 12.21
CA ASN A 4 -32.58 -2.55 11.15
C ASN A 4 -31.51 -2.62 10.04
N PRO A 5 -31.78 -3.31 8.92
CA PRO A 5 -30.81 -3.47 7.83
C PRO A 5 -30.48 -2.15 7.12
N PHE A 6 -31.37 -1.14 7.16
CA PHE A 6 -31.16 0.17 6.53
C PHE A 6 -30.16 1.05 7.28
N GLY A 7 -30.10 0.93 8.62
CA GLY A 7 -29.09 1.60 9.44
C GLY A 7 -27.70 1.13 9.06
N LYS A 8 -27.49 -0.20 9.02
CA LYS A 8 -26.20 -0.80 8.67
C LYS A 8 -25.70 -0.44 7.26
N ALA A 9 -26.60 -0.28 6.29
CA ALA A 9 -26.22 0.11 4.93
C ALA A 9 -25.75 1.57 4.89
N ARG A 10 -26.50 2.47 5.54
CA ARG A 10 -26.15 3.89 5.66
C ARG A 10 -24.85 4.10 6.44
N ASP A 11 -24.64 3.35 7.52
CA ASP A 11 -23.43 3.45 8.34
C ASP A 11 -22.18 3.08 7.52
N ARG A 12 -22.26 2.00 6.72
CA ARG A 12 -21.18 1.62 5.78
C ARG A 12 -20.90 2.67 4.70
N GLU A 13 -21.95 3.30 4.18
CA GLU A 13 -21.82 4.38 3.20
C GLU A 13 -21.11 5.60 3.80
N LEU A 14 -21.45 5.96 5.03
CA LEU A 14 -20.77 7.03 5.77
C LEU A 14 -19.30 6.67 6.07
N GLU A 15 -19.02 5.43 6.48
CA GLU A 15 -17.66 4.94 6.68
C GLU A 15 -16.83 4.96 5.39
N ALA A 16 -17.40 4.55 4.26
CA ALA A 16 -16.73 4.62 2.96
C ALA A 16 -16.45 6.07 2.55
N LEU A 17 -17.41 6.98 2.77
CA LEU A 17 -17.24 8.41 2.49
C LEU A 17 -16.15 9.04 3.39
N ASP A 18 -16.08 8.67 4.66
CA ASP A 18 -15.06 9.12 5.60
C ASP A 18 -13.66 8.61 5.21
N ARG A 19 -13.55 7.33 4.81
CA ARG A 19 -12.31 6.76 4.27
C ARG A 19 -11.84 7.52 3.04
N TRP A 20 -12.72 7.73 2.06
CA TRP A 20 -12.38 8.50 0.85
C TRP A 20 -11.93 9.92 1.17
N ARG A 21 -12.66 10.66 2.02
CA ARG A 21 -12.30 12.03 2.41
C ARG A 21 -10.95 12.08 3.10
N THR A 22 -10.68 11.13 3.99
CA THR A 22 -9.41 11.05 4.71
C THR A 22 -8.25 10.75 3.77
N ALA A 23 -8.39 9.73 2.92
CA ALA A 23 -7.38 9.37 1.93
C ALA A 23 -7.12 10.54 0.97
N ARG A 24 -8.18 11.16 0.44
CA ARG A 24 -8.07 12.32 -0.47
C ARG A 24 -7.33 13.49 0.17
N LYS A 25 -7.61 13.78 1.44
CA LYS A 25 -6.92 14.85 2.18
C LYS A 25 -5.42 14.57 2.32
N LEU A 26 -5.04 13.34 2.65
CA LEU A 26 -3.64 12.95 2.81
C LEU A 26 -2.89 13.00 1.46
N ALA A 27 -3.43 12.38 0.42
CA ALA A 27 -2.84 12.43 -0.92
C ALA A 27 -2.77 13.86 -1.48
N GLY A 28 -3.74 14.71 -1.14
CA GLY A 28 -3.72 16.14 -1.47
C GLY A 28 -2.56 16.89 -0.81
N ALA A 29 -2.27 16.60 0.46
CA ALA A 29 -1.10 17.15 1.14
C ALA A 29 0.20 16.67 0.48
N ASP A 30 0.30 15.37 0.16
CA ASP A 30 1.50 14.81 -0.47
C ASP A 30 1.77 15.37 -1.87
N LEU A 31 0.71 15.74 -2.60
CA LEU A 31 0.79 16.48 -3.87
C LEU A 31 1.30 17.90 -3.68
N THR A 32 0.82 18.61 -2.65
CA THR A 32 1.28 19.97 -2.32
C THR A 32 2.75 19.96 -1.91
N ASP A 33 3.15 19.01 -1.05
CA ASP A 33 4.55 18.86 -0.65
C ASP A 33 5.46 18.57 -1.85
N LEU A 34 5.01 17.72 -2.78
CA LEU A 34 5.77 17.44 -3.99
C LEU A 34 5.81 18.65 -4.94
N GLU A 35 4.71 19.42 -5.04
CA GLU A 35 4.66 20.65 -5.84
C GLU A 35 5.67 21.68 -5.35
N GLU A 36 5.81 21.85 -4.03
CA GLU A 36 6.84 22.70 -3.44
C GLU A 36 8.25 22.19 -3.76
N GLN A 37 8.48 20.88 -3.65
CA GLN A 37 9.78 20.27 -3.98
C GLN A 37 10.15 20.36 -5.47
N LEU A 38 9.15 20.41 -6.34
CA LEU A 38 9.31 20.58 -7.79
C LEU A 38 9.60 22.03 -8.16
N ALA A 39 9.46 22.99 -7.24
CA ALA A 39 9.84 24.37 -7.52
C ALA A 39 11.36 24.47 -7.74
N GLY A 40 11.75 25.12 -8.84
CA GLY A 40 13.14 25.39 -9.19
C GLY A 40 13.53 24.82 -10.56
N GLU A 41 14.67 25.26 -11.07
CA GLU A 41 15.14 24.90 -12.40
C GLU A 41 16.35 23.95 -12.30
N PRO A 42 16.30 22.76 -12.91
CA PRO A 42 17.42 21.82 -12.92
C PRO A 42 18.57 22.31 -13.81
N ALA A 43 19.80 21.93 -13.46
CA ALA A 43 20.98 22.30 -14.22
C ALA A 43 21.35 21.20 -15.23
N GLY A 44 21.27 21.52 -16.53
CA GLY A 44 21.71 20.64 -17.62
C GLY A 44 20.61 19.76 -18.21
N HIS A 45 20.78 19.36 -19.47
CA HIS A 45 19.72 18.75 -20.29
C HIS A 45 19.17 17.43 -19.70
N ALA A 46 20.05 16.55 -19.22
CA ALA A 46 19.62 15.27 -18.63
C ALA A 46 18.80 15.49 -17.34
N ALA A 47 19.19 16.47 -16.51
CA ALA A 47 18.43 16.85 -15.33
C ALA A 47 17.08 17.48 -15.70
N SER A 48 17.05 18.35 -16.72
CA SER A 48 15.81 18.92 -17.26
C SER A 48 14.83 17.85 -17.73
N HIS A 49 15.31 16.82 -18.42
CA HIS A 49 14.46 15.71 -18.87
C HIS A 49 13.77 14.99 -17.70
N HIS A 50 14.53 14.61 -16.66
CA HIS A 50 13.97 13.97 -15.46
C HIS A 50 13.00 14.89 -14.71
N HIS A 51 13.30 16.18 -14.62
CA HIS A 51 12.43 17.15 -13.98
C HIS A 51 11.11 17.33 -14.74
N SER A 52 11.13 17.40 -16.07
CA SER A 52 9.91 17.43 -16.90
C SER A 52 9.06 16.18 -16.69
N LEU A 53 9.66 14.99 -16.62
CA LEU A 53 8.93 13.76 -16.29
C LEU A 53 8.29 13.82 -14.91
N ALA A 54 8.98 14.37 -13.91
CA ALA A 54 8.42 14.53 -12.57
C ALA A 54 7.19 15.46 -12.56
N LEU A 55 7.25 16.58 -13.30
CA LEU A 55 6.11 17.51 -13.48
C LEU A 55 4.93 16.83 -14.20
N GLU A 56 5.18 16.09 -15.27
CA GLU A 56 4.14 15.36 -16.01
C GLU A 56 3.45 14.31 -15.14
N ILE A 57 4.21 13.55 -14.35
CA ILE A 57 3.67 12.55 -13.44
C ILE A 57 2.91 13.21 -12.29
N HIS A 58 3.39 14.35 -11.76
CA HIS A 58 2.67 15.14 -10.76
C HIS A 58 1.30 15.60 -11.27
N GLU A 59 1.22 16.10 -12.50
CA GLU A 59 -0.07 16.50 -13.07
C GLU A 59 -1.00 15.30 -13.28
N ARG A 60 -0.47 14.16 -13.71
CA ARG A 60 -1.25 12.90 -13.77
C ARG A 60 -1.77 12.48 -12.40
N ALA A 61 -0.96 12.61 -11.35
CA ALA A 61 -1.35 12.33 -9.98
C ALA A 61 -2.44 13.30 -9.48
N ARG A 62 -2.33 14.59 -9.84
CA ARG A 62 -3.34 15.61 -9.55
C ARG A 62 -4.68 15.29 -10.22
N GLU A 63 -4.67 14.88 -11.49
CA GLU A 63 -5.89 14.51 -12.20
C GLU A 63 -6.50 13.20 -11.68
N ALA A 64 -5.68 12.20 -11.36
CA ALA A 64 -6.13 10.96 -10.71
C ALA A 64 -6.81 11.26 -9.36
N LEU A 65 -6.21 12.13 -8.54
CA LEU A 65 -6.84 12.56 -7.30
C LEU A 65 -8.12 13.34 -7.57
N ARG A 66 -8.14 14.28 -8.54
CA ARG A 66 -9.35 15.06 -8.88
C ARG A 66 -10.52 14.17 -9.27
N SER A 67 -10.27 13.14 -10.06
CA SER A 67 -11.28 12.20 -10.56
C SER A 67 -11.67 11.11 -9.56
N SER A 68 -10.95 10.95 -8.44
CA SER A 68 -11.24 9.93 -7.43
C SER A 68 -12.64 10.07 -6.83
N THR A 69 -13.37 8.97 -6.72
CA THR A 69 -14.70 8.88 -6.08
C THR A 69 -14.73 7.91 -4.89
N THR A 70 -13.71 7.07 -4.78
CA THR A 70 -13.54 6.04 -3.74
C THR A 70 -12.14 6.13 -3.10
N ALA A 71 -11.94 5.55 -1.92
CA ALA A 71 -10.61 5.55 -1.29
C ALA A 71 -9.60 4.77 -2.14
N GLU A 72 -10.10 3.74 -2.80
CA GLU A 72 -9.45 2.87 -3.76
C GLU A 72 -8.91 3.67 -4.96
N ASP A 73 -9.72 4.57 -5.53
CA ASP A 73 -9.25 5.48 -6.58
C ASP A 73 -8.09 6.35 -6.08
N VAL A 74 -8.16 6.83 -4.83
CA VAL A 74 -7.10 7.66 -4.23
C VAL A 74 -5.80 6.85 -4.07
N PHE A 75 -5.87 5.57 -3.75
CA PHE A 75 -4.66 4.74 -3.60
C PHE A 75 -3.90 4.53 -4.91
N THR A 76 -4.51 4.82 -6.07
CA THR A 76 -3.81 4.83 -7.36
C THR A 76 -2.87 6.04 -7.55
N VAL A 77 -3.01 7.07 -6.71
CA VAL A 77 -2.17 8.27 -6.71
C VAL A 77 -0.78 7.98 -6.12
N GLU A 78 -0.70 7.08 -5.14
CA GLU A 78 0.54 6.78 -4.41
C GLU A 78 1.69 6.30 -5.33
N PRO A 79 1.51 5.32 -6.25
CA PRO A 79 2.58 4.93 -7.16
C PRO A 79 3.05 6.06 -8.08
N LEU A 80 2.14 6.95 -8.52
CA LEU A 80 2.51 8.12 -9.33
C LEU A 80 3.37 9.09 -8.53
N LEU A 81 3.02 9.33 -7.27
CA LEU A 81 3.78 10.17 -6.35
C LEU A 81 5.18 9.60 -6.07
N VAL A 82 5.30 8.28 -5.95
CA VAL A 82 6.60 7.60 -5.80
C VAL A 82 7.45 7.74 -7.06
N ASP A 83 6.86 7.50 -8.24
CA ASP A 83 7.56 7.66 -9.51
C ASP A 83 8.02 9.11 -9.74
N ALA A 84 7.17 10.10 -9.47
CA ALA A 84 7.53 11.52 -9.59
C ALA A 84 8.68 11.89 -8.66
N ARG A 85 8.67 11.41 -7.40
CA ARG A 85 9.77 11.62 -6.44
C ARG A 85 11.08 10.98 -6.89
N TYR A 86 11.03 9.81 -7.52
CA TYR A 86 12.21 9.21 -8.14
C TYR A 86 12.78 10.10 -9.25
N HIS A 87 11.94 10.59 -10.16
CA HIS A 87 12.39 11.47 -11.25
C HIS A 87 12.94 12.80 -10.71
N LEU A 88 12.36 13.36 -9.66
CA LEU A 88 12.89 14.53 -8.98
C LEU A 88 14.25 14.27 -8.34
N ALA A 89 14.43 13.13 -7.67
CA ALA A 89 15.72 12.73 -7.11
C ALA A 89 16.80 12.56 -8.21
N ALA A 90 16.44 11.95 -9.35
CA ALA A 90 17.32 11.83 -10.50
C ALA A 90 17.71 13.19 -11.10
N ALA A 91 16.77 14.13 -11.21
CA ALA A 91 17.06 15.49 -11.68
C ALA A 91 18.03 16.22 -10.75
N ARG A 92 17.85 16.07 -9.43
CA ARG A 92 18.75 16.67 -8.41
C ARG A 92 20.16 16.07 -8.48
N ALA A 93 20.28 14.75 -8.56
CA ALA A 93 21.57 14.07 -8.68
C ALA A 93 22.33 14.52 -9.95
N LEU A 94 21.65 14.52 -11.10
CA LEU A 94 22.25 14.95 -12.37
C LEU A 94 22.66 16.43 -12.34
N SER A 95 21.87 17.31 -11.70
CA SER A 95 22.24 18.72 -11.53
C SER A 95 23.50 18.90 -10.67
N ALA A 96 23.73 17.99 -9.71
CA ALA A 96 24.91 17.95 -8.86
C ALA A 96 26.11 17.23 -9.49
N GLY A 97 25.95 16.66 -10.70
CA GLY A 97 26.99 15.83 -11.34
C GLY A 97 27.14 14.44 -10.71
N GLU A 98 26.14 13.98 -9.97
CA GLU A 98 26.07 12.67 -9.33
C GLU A 98 25.37 11.64 -10.25
N PRO A 99 25.63 10.34 -10.07
CA PRO A 99 24.90 9.30 -10.79
C PRO A 99 23.41 9.32 -10.43
N VAL A 100 22.56 8.95 -11.39
CA VAL A 100 21.12 8.75 -11.16
C VAL A 100 20.93 7.68 -10.07
N PRO A 101 20.05 7.90 -9.09
CA PRO A 101 19.80 6.92 -8.03
C PRO A 101 19.25 5.62 -8.60
N GLU A 102 19.53 4.51 -7.93
CA GLU A 102 18.87 3.23 -8.23
C GLU A 102 17.36 3.34 -7.97
N ARG A 103 16.56 2.60 -8.76
CA ARG A 103 15.12 2.43 -8.47
C ARG A 103 14.94 1.52 -7.26
N ARG A 104 14.95 2.12 -6.07
CA ARG A 104 14.68 1.46 -4.80
C ARG A 104 13.29 1.78 -4.27
N GLU A 105 12.86 1.06 -3.26
CA GLU A 105 11.64 1.42 -2.53
C GLU A 105 11.77 2.81 -1.88
N PRO A 106 10.65 3.52 -1.65
CA PRO A 106 10.64 4.79 -0.91
C PRO A 106 11.23 4.63 0.50
N CYS A 107 11.59 5.76 1.13
CA CYS A 107 12.06 5.73 2.51
C CYS A 107 11.05 5.02 3.43
N PHE A 108 11.58 4.10 4.23
CA PHE A 108 10.79 3.28 5.14
C PHE A 108 9.99 4.08 6.18
N PHE A 109 10.51 5.23 6.64
CA PHE A 109 9.85 6.07 7.65
C PHE A 109 8.86 7.07 7.08
N ASP A 110 9.07 7.52 5.84
CA ASP A 110 8.12 8.37 5.12
C ASP A 110 8.34 8.25 3.59
N PRO A 111 7.40 7.66 2.84
CA PRO A 111 7.48 7.61 1.38
C PRO A 111 7.65 9.00 0.73
N CYS A 112 7.24 10.07 1.40
CA CYS A 112 7.36 11.45 0.91
C CYS A 112 8.81 11.94 0.84
N HIS A 113 9.75 11.30 1.54
CA HIS A 113 11.19 11.59 1.45
C HIS A 113 11.80 11.16 0.11
N GLY A 114 11.09 10.37 -0.71
CA GLY A 114 11.59 9.87 -1.99
C GLY A 114 12.31 8.52 -1.89
N PRO A 115 13.07 8.13 -2.91
CA PRO A 115 13.72 6.82 -2.95
C PRO A 115 14.73 6.65 -1.81
N SER A 116 14.79 5.45 -1.25
CA SER A 116 15.87 5.07 -0.35
C SER A 116 17.22 5.05 -1.08
N THR A 117 18.31 5.24 -0.33
CA THR A 117 19.68 5.24 -0.84
C THR A 117 20.56 4.18 -0.18
N THR A 118 20.17 3.68 1.00
CA THR A 118 20.91 2.68 1.78
C THR A 118 19.96 1.83 2.62
N ASP A 119 20.46 0.69 3.10
CA ASP A 119 19.76 -0.17 4.06
C ASP A 119 20.45 -0.07 5.42
N GLU A 120 19.71 0.37 6.43
CA GLU A 120 20.21 0.52 7.80
C GLU A 120 19.59 -0.51 8.74
N LEU A 121 20.36 -0.95 9.74
CA LEU A 121 19.81 -1.73 10.84
C LEU A 121 19.12 -0.79 11.83
N TRP A 122 17.83 -0.98 12.05
CA TRP A 122 17.05 -0.17 12.98
C TRP A 122 16.22 -1.05 13.91
N SER A 123 16.06 -0.60 15.16
CA SER A 123 15.25 -1.27 16.17
C SER A 123 14.02 -0.42 16.47
N PRO A 124 12.79 -0.92 16.23
CA PRO A 124 11.59 -0.19 16.60
C PRO A 124 11.44 -0.10 18.12
N PRO A 125 10.64 0.87 18.64
CA PRO A 125 10.30 0.92 20.06
C PRO A 125 9.67 -0.37 20.59
N VAL A 126 8.95 -1.10 19.72
CA VAL A 126 8.36 -2.40 19.99
C VAL A 126 8.66 -3.33 18.82
N GLY A 127 9.26 -4.49 19.10
CA GLY A 127 9.59 -5.53 18.12
C GLY A 127 11.10 -5.73 17.95
N ASP A 128 11.45 -6.55 16.95
CA ASP A 128 12.84 -6.93 16.69
C ASP A 128 13.54 -5.95 15.75
N SER A 129 14.88 -5.89 15.87
CA SER A 129 15.73 -5.17 14.93
C SER A 129 15.56 -5.71 13.52
N ARG A 130 15.52 -4.81 12.54
CA ARG A 130 15.35 -5.15 11.12
C ARG A 130 16.14 -4.22 10.23
N ARG A 131 16.53 -4.73 9.06
CA ARG A 131 17.07 -3.89 7.99
C ARG A 131 15.93 -3.14 7.30
N VAL A 132 16.10 -1.83 7.14
CA VAL A 132 15.12 -0.92 6.54
C VAL A 132 15.78 -0.06 5.48
N SER A 133 15.11 0.11 4.33
CA SER A 133 15.61 0.97 3.25
C SER A 133 15.27 2.42 3.55
N VAL A 134 16.26 3.29 3.68
CA VAL A 134 16.09 4.68 4.14
C VAL A 134 16.70 5.67 3.16
N CYS A 135 16.14 6.88 3.11
CA CYS A 135 16.76 7.99 2.39
C CYS A 135 18.04 8.46 3.11
N SER A 136 18.84 9.27 2.44
CA SER A 136 20.10 9.79 2.99
C SER A 136 19.90 10.55 4.30
N LEU A 137 18.82 11.33 4.43
CA LEU A 137 18.52 12.10 5.63
C LEU A 137 18.16 11.21 6.83
N ASP A 138 17.35 10.17 6.62
CA ASP A 138 17.02 9.24 7.71
C ASP A 138 18.19 8.30 8.03
N ALA A 139 19.05 7.97 7.06
CA ALA A 139 20.30 7.28 7.32
C ALA A 139 21.20 8.11 8.26
N GLU A 140 21.31 9.42 8.03
CA GLU A 140 22.05 10.33 8.91
C GLU A 140 21.45 10.37 10.32
N ARG A 141 20.12 10.47 10.45
CA ARG A 141 19.43 10.41 11.75
C ARG A 141 19.76 9.12 12.50
N LEU A 142 19.64 7.97 11.84
CA LEU A 142 19.97 6.68 12.44
C LEU A 142 21.44 6.60 12.88
N SER A 143 22.37 7.06 12.03
CA SER A 143 23.81 7.03 12.34
C SER A 143 24.19 7.91 13.53
N THR A 144 23.43 8.97 13.77
CA THR A 144 23.64 9.91 14.89
C THR A 144 22.83 9.57 16.14
N GLY A 145 22.03 8.49 16.10
CA GLY A 145 21.14 8.10 17.20
C GLY A 145 19.92 9.01 17.36
N THR A 146 19.58 9.80 16.34
CA THR A 146 18.37 10.63 16.28
C THR A 146 17.19 9.79 15.79
N GLU A 147 16.05 9.89 16.47
CA GLU A 147 14.84 9.17 16.05
C GLU A 147 14.37 9.65 14.66
N PRO A 148 14.10 8.74 13.70
CA PRO A 148 13.53 9.10 12.41
C PRO A 148 12.14 9.71 12.54
N LEU A 149 11.87 10.74 11.73
CA LEU A 149 10.53 11.31 11.64
C LEU A 149 9.64 10.37 10.84
N THR A 150 8.73 9.68 11.53
CA THR A 150 7.87 8.67 10.90
C THR A 150 6.51 9.23 10.54
N ARG A 151 6.07 8.98 9.31
CA ARG A 151 4.73 9.32 8.83
C ARG A 151 3.65 8.54 9.57
N MET A 152 2.60 9.24 9.98
CA MET A 152 1.38 8.62 10.51
C MET A 152 0.39 8.32 9.39
N ILE A 153 -0.12 7.10 9.35
CA ILE A 153 -1.14 6.66 8.39
C ILE A 153 -2.38 6.17 9.13
N ARG A 154 -3.53 6.23 8.47
CA ARG A 154 -4.77 5.67 9.02
C ARG A 154 -4.88 4.19 8.65
N VAL A 155 -5.00 3.34 9.66
CA VAL A 155 -5.30 1.91 9.53
C VAL A 155 -6.55 1.62 10.34
N GLY A 156 -7.67 1.37 9.66
CA GLY A 156 -8.98 1.28 10.31
C GLY A 156 -9.38 2.58 11.02
N ASP A 157 -9.58 2.51 12.33
CA ASP A 157 -9.99 3.62 13.20
C ASP A 157 -8.82 4.32 13.91
N ARG A 158 -7.58 3.86 13.69
CA ARG A 158 -6.38 4.38 14.35
C ARG A 158 -5.41 5.03 13.37
N TYR A 159 -4.66 6.00 13.89
CA TYR A 159 -3.44 6.47 13.25
C TYR A 159 -2.25 5.72 13.85
N VAL A 160 -1.44 5.11 12.99
CA VAL A 160 -0.23 4.37 13.37
C VAL A 160 0.95 4.88 12.55
N PRO A 161 2.18 4.84 13.09
CA PRO A 161 3.37 5.16 12.32
C PRO A 161 3.56 4.12 11.20
N VAL A 162 4.00 4.56 10.02
CA VAL A 162 4.12 3.71 8.83
C VAL A 162 5.08 2.53 9.05
N HIS A 163 6.06 2.67 9.95
CA HIS A 163 6.94 1.56 10.30
C HIS A 163 6.20 0.39 10.96
N GLU A 164 5.10 0.62 11.70
CA GLU A 164 4.33 -0.45 12.35
C GLU A 164 3.67 -1.37 11.34
N VAL A 165 3.35 -0.87 10.15
CA VAL A 165 2.78 -1.68 9.07
C VAL A 165 3.84 -2.29 8.15
N GLY A 166 5.12 -1.98 8.37
CA GLY A 166 6.22 -2.47 7.51
C GLY A 166 6.66 -1.49 6.43
N GLY A 167 6.48 -0.19 6.65
CA GLY A 167 6.92 0.84 5.71
C GLY A 167 6.04 0.90 4.47
N TYR A 168 6.60 1.40 3.37
CA TYR A 168 5.86 1.58 2.11
C TYR A 168 5.19 0.29 1.60
N ARG A 169 5.88 -0.85 1.65
CA ARG A 169 5.31 -2.13 1.23
C ARG A 169 4.09 -2.52 2.08
N GLY A 170 4.16 -2.27 3.38
CA GLY A 170 3.04 -2.43 4.31
C GLY A 170 1.83 -1.58 3.94
N VAL A 171 2.06 -0.33 3.56
CA VAL A 171 1.00 0.58 3.08
C VAL A 171 0.30 -0.01 1.86
N LEU A 172 1.06 -0.50 0.88
CA LEU A 172 0.49 -1.12 -0.33
C LEU A 172 -0.30 -2.39 0.00
N GLU A 173 0.21 -3.23 0.90
CA GLU A 173 -0.48 -4.45 1.35
C GLU A 173 -1.80 -4.10 2.05
N HIS A 174 -1.82 -3.06 2.90
CA HIS A 174 -3.04 -2.55 3.52
C HIS A 174 -4.03 -2.03 2.48
N HIS A 175 -3.59 -1.23 1.52
CA HIS A 175 -4.45 -0.75 0.43
C HIS A 175 -5.07 -1.93 -0.31
N HIS A 176 -4.26 -2.92 -0.73
CA HIS A 176 -4.72 -4.11 -1.44
C HIS A 176 -5.73 -4.96 -0.65
N SER A 177 -5.52 -5.12 0.66
CA SER A 177 -6.49 -5.84 1.51
C SER A 177 -7.87 -5.17 1.50
N LEU A 178 -7.92 -3.83 1.51
CA LEU A 178 -9.16 -3.07 1.41
C LEU A 178 -9.86 -3.32 0.06
N PHE A 179 -9.11 -3.34 -1.05
CA PHE A 179 -9.66 -3.66 -2.37
C PHE A 179 -10.33 -5.04 -2.40
N GLN A 180 -9.73 -6.05 -1.77
CA GLN A 180 -10.26 -7.42 -1.76
C GLN A 180 -11.53 -7.54 -0.90
N ASP A 181 -11.55 -6.89 0.26
CA ASP A 181 -12.71 -6.88 1.17
C ASP A 181 -13.92 -6.18 0.54
N GLU A 182 -13.72 -5.07 -0.17
CA GLU A 182 -14.80 -4.39 -0.90
C GLU A 182 -15.32 -5.21 -2.07
N ALA A 183 -14.43 -5.84 -2.84
CA ALA A 183 -14.82 -6.73 -3.94
C ALA A 183 -15.63 -7.93 -3.43
N ALA A 184 -15.22 -8.54 -2.30
CA ALA A 184 -15.94 -9.62 -1.66
C ALA A 184 -17.33 -9.17 -1.13
N SER A 185 -17.41 -7.97 -0.55
CA SER A 185 -18.66 -7.36 -0.07
C SER A 185 -19.64 -7.07 -1.23
N HIS A 186 -19.14 -6.58 -2.38
CA HIS A 186 -19.93 -6.34 -3.58
C HIS A 186 -20.38 -7.65 -4.25
N ASN A 187 -19.54 -8.69 -4.28
CA ASN A 187 -19.85 -9.96 -4.93
C ASN A 187 -20.73 -10.89 -4.06
N GLY A 188 -20.71 -10.71 -2.73
CA GLY A 188 -21.60 -11.42 -1.78
C GLY A 188 -23.10 -11.15 -1.97
N LYS A 189 -23.48 -10.15 -2.79
CA LYS A 189 -24.88 -9.90 -3.19
C LYS A 189 -25.38 -10.78 -4.34
N LYS A 190 -24.53 -11.59 -4.99
CA LYS A 190 -24.91 -12.53 -6.07
C LYS A 190 -24.94 -14.00 -5.63
N GLY A 191 -25.45 -14.30 -4.43
CA GLY A 191 -25.37 -15.65 -3.87
C GLY A 191 -26.46 -16.05 -2.88
N ILE A 192 -27.72 -15.61 -3.06
CA ILE A 192 -28.86 -16.20 -2.34
C ILE A 192 -29.87 -16.69 -3.38
N GLY A 193 -29.67 -17.92 -3.86
CA GLY A 193 -30.48 -18.46 -4.95
C GLY A 193 -30.21 -19.93 -5.27
N SER A 194 -30.11 -20.80 -4.26
CA SER A 194 -30.20 -22.26 -4.46
C SER A 194 -30.58 -22.93 -3.15
N ARG A 195 -31.88 -23.00 -2.86
CA ARG A 195 -32.41 -23.94 -1.86
C ARG A 195 -32.32 -25.33 -2.47
N HIS A 196 -31.28 -26.09 -2.12
CA HIS A 196 -31.31 -27.54 -2.30
C HIS A 196 -32.24 -28.15 -1.25
N VAL A 197 -33.45 -28.51 -1.70
CA VAL A 197 -34.40 -29.34 -0.95
C VAL A 197 -33.75 -30.71 -0.72
N ARG A 198 -33.43 -31.04 0.54
CA ARG A 198 -33.05 -32.41 0.92
C ARG A 198 -34.28 -33.31 0.81
N ARG A 199 -34.21 -34.35 -0.04
CA ARG A 199 -35.10 -35.52 0.04
C ARG A 199 -34.47 -36.59 0.93
N PRO A 200 -35.23 -37.32 1.76
CA PRO A 200 -34.70 -38.40 2.57
C PRO A 200 -34.63 -39.69 1.74
N GLY A 201 -33.45 -40.30 1.68
CA GLY A 201 -33.19 -41.58 1.03
C GLY A 201 -32.88 -42.68 2.04
N ARG A 202 -33.68 -43.74 1.99
CA ARG A 202 -33.69 -44.97 2.81
C ARG A 202 -32.35 -45.70 2.89
N SER A 203 -32.14 -46.37 4.03
CA SER A 203 -31.15 -47.43 4.26
C SER A 203 -31.53 -48.75 3.56
N LEU A 204 -30.53 -49.50 3.08
CA LEU A 204 -30.26 -50.94 3.36
C LEU A 204 -29.34 -51.53 2.29
N GLY A 205 -28.35 -52.32 2.72
CA GLY A 205 -27.62 -53.25 1.86
C GLY A 205 -26.15 -53.44 2.22
N GLN A 206 -25.85 -54.26 3.22
CA GLN A 206 -24.53 -54.86 3.44
C GLN A 206 -24.30 -55.97 2.41
N SER A 207 -23.05 -56.17 1.96
CA SER A 207 -22.29 -57.42 2.17
C SER A 207 -20.97 -57.46 1.39
N HIS A 208 -19.86 -57.72 2.11
CA HIS A 208 -18.70 -58.58 1.81
C HIS A 208 -18.02 -58.48 0.41
N SER A 209 -16.68 -58.50 0.23
CA SER A 209 -15.64 -59.24 0.97
C SER A 209 -14.22 -58.82 0.52
N LEU A 210 -13.31 -58.82 1.48
CA LEU A 210 -11.91 -59.30 1.49
C LEU A 210 -10.99 -59.10 0.27
N GLY A 211 -9.86 -58.45 0.53
CA GLY A 211 -8.65 -58.49 -0.29
C GLY A 211 -7.48 -57.83 0.44
N ILE A 212 -6.83 -58.58 1.32
CA ILE A 212 -5.58 -58.26 2.01
C ILE A 212 -4.43 -58.34 0.98
N ASN A 213 -3.56 -57.34 0.87
CA ASN A 213 -2.14 -57.55 1.21
C ASN A 213 -1.30 -56.27 1.26
N ASP A 214 -0.39 -56.37 2.21
CA ASP A 214 0.58 -55.44 2.77
C ASP A 214 1.88 -55.44 1.94
N SER A 215 2.82 -54.56 2.34
CA SER A 215 4.25 -54.51 2.01
C SER A 215 4.64 -53.87 0.66
N ALA A 216 5.75 -53.16 0.48
CA ALA A 216 6.75 -52.52 1.33
C ALA A 216 7.82 -51.93 0.37
N ARG A 217 8.51 -50.86 0.80
CA ARG A 217 9.98 -50.65 0.68
C ARG A 217 10.67 -50.17 -0.65
N PHE A 218 11.47 -49.11 -0.46
CA PHE A 218 12.79 -48.70 -1.04
C PHE A 218 12.89 -48.46 -2.57
N GLY A 219 13.33 -47.28 -3.03
CA GLY A 219 14.75 -46.88 -3.30
C GLY A 219 15.03 -47.11 -4.80
N ASP A 220 15.63 -46.26 -5.63
CA ASP A 220 16.46 -45.06 -5.55
C ASP A 220 15.95 -43.96 -6.50
#